data_AF-A0A850TD57-F1
#
_entry.id   AF-A0A850TD57-F1
#
_cell.length_a   1.000
_cell.length_b   1.000
_cell.length_c   1.000
_cell.angle_alpha   90.00
_cell.angle_beta   90.00
_cell.angle_gamma   90.00
#
_symmetry.space_group_name_H-M   'P 1'
#
loop_
_entity.id
_entity.type
_entity.pdbx_description
1 polymer ?
#
loop_
_entity_poly.entity_id
_entity_poly.type
_entity_poly.pdbx_seq_one_letter_code
_entity_poly.pdbx_strand_id
1 'polypeptide(L)'
;RAHLRLCLERLKVLIPLGPDCTRHTTLGLLNKAKAHIKKLEEVERRSQHQLENLEREQRFLKRRLEQLQGLQEIERIRMDSIGSTISSDRSDSER
;
A
#
# COMPACT_ATOMS: atom_id res chain seq x y z
N ARG A 1 3.32 6.42 -48.03
CA ARG A 1 1.86 6.28 -47.80
C ARG A 1 1.47 4.98 -47.08
N ALA A 2 2.01 3.81 -47.44
CA ALA A 2 1.71 2.53 -46.78
C ALA A 2 2.14 2.49 -45.29
N HIS A 3 3.35 2.99 -44.98
CA HIS A 3 3.87 3.03 -43.60
C HIS A 3 2.95 3.79 -42.63
N LEU A 4 2.47 4.97 -43.02
CA LEU A 4 1.55 5.76 -42.19
C LEU A 4 0.26 4.99 -41.86
N ARG A 5 -0.31 4.27 -42.84
CA ARG A 5 -1.50 3.44 -42.61
C ARG A 5 -1.21 2.36 -41.57
N LEU A 6 -0.07 1.67 -41.68
CA LEU A 6 0.34 0.65 -40.73
C LEU A 6 0.50 1.22 -39.30
N CYS A 7 1.13 2.39 -39.15
CA CYS A 7 1.26 3.05 -37.85
C CYS A 7 -0.11 3.36 -37.22
N LEU A 8 -1.06 3.84 -38.01
CA LEU A 8 -2.41 4.15 -37.53
C LEU A 8 -3.19 2.90 -37.15
N GLU A 9 -3.07 1.79 -37.90
CA GLU A 9 -3.69 0.52 -37.52
C GLU A 9 -3.13 -0.03 -36.21
N ARG A 10 -1.80 0.02 -36.01
CA ARG A 10 -1.18 -0.36 -34.73
C ARG A 10 -1.67 0.52 -33.58
N LEU A 11 -1.78 1.82 -33.81
CA LEU A 11 -2.26 2.76 -32.80
C LEU A 11 -3.71 2.47 -32.38
N LYS A 12 -4.58 2.05 -33.31
CA LYS A 12 -5.97 1.69 -32.99
C LYS A 12 -6.08 0.57 -31.96
N VAL A 13 -5.22 -0.44 -32.06
CA VAL A 13 -5.23 -1.60 -31.14
C VAL A 13 -4.88 -1.21 -29.71
N LEU A 14 -4.06 -0.16 -29.53
CA LEU A 14 -3.59 0.28 -28.21
C LEU A 14 -4.54 1.25 -27.51
N ILE A 15 -5.52 1.80 -28.22
CA ILE A 15 -6.44 2.79 -27.67
C ILE A 15 -7.77 2.09 -27.36
N PRO A 16 -8.42 2.39 -26.23
CA PRO A 16 -9.78 1.92 -25.95
C PRO A 16 -10.77 2.63 -26.88
N LEU A 17 -10.87 2.10 -28.10
CA LEU A 17 -11.83 2.48 -29.12
C LEU A 17 -13.07 1.62 -28.87
N GLY A 18 -14.10 2.19 -28.26
CA GLY A 18 -15.36 1.48 -27.98
C GLY A 18 -16.00 0.85 -29.23
N PRO A 19 -17.07 0.04 -29.10
CA PRO A 19 -17.63 -0.74 -30.20
C PRO A 19 -18.14 0.08 -31.41
N ASP A 20 -18.45 1.38 -31.24
CA ASP A 20 -18.95 2.26 -32.32
C ASP A 20 -17.86 2.86 -33.22
N CYS A 21 -16.66 2.29 -33.15
CA CYS A 21 -15.44 2.85 -33.72
C CYS A 21 -15.20 2.53 -35.20
N THR A 22 -16.24 2.12 -35.93
CA THR A 22 -16.16 1.77 -37.36
C THR A 22 -15.77 2.95 -38.26
N ARG A 23 -15.87 4.20 -37.78
CA ARG A 23 -15.42 5.42 -38.51
C ARG A 23 -14.52 6.29 -37.63
N HIS A 24 -13.24 6.34 -37.96
CA HIS A 24 -12.26 7.22 -37.30
C HIS A 24 -11.53 8.07 -38.31
N THR A 25 -11.43 9.36 -38.01
CA THR A 25 -10.49 10.26 -38.69
C THR A 25 -9.11 10.10 -38.06
N THR A 26 -8.04 10.33 -38.82
CA THR A 26 -6.66 10.32 -38.32
C THR A 26 -6.50 11.25 -37.11
N LEU A 27 -7.06 12.46 -37.20
CA LEU A 27 -7.01 13.45 -36.11
C LEU A 27 -7.76 12.95 -34.87
N GLY A 28 -8.94 12.36 -35.04
CA GLY A 28 -9.71 11.80 -33.93
C GLY A 28 -8.97 10.69 -33.18
N LEU A 29 -8.27 9.83 -33.93
CA LEU A 29 -7.42 8.78 -33.35
C LEU A 29 -6.27 9.37 -32.53
N LEU A 30 -5.56 10.36 -33.07
CA LEU A 30 -4.44 11.01 -32.38
C LEU A 30 -4.90 11.74 -31.11
N ASN A 31 -6.05 12.42 -31.16
CA ASN A 31 -6.61 13.09 -29.98
C ASN A 31 -7.01 12.10 -28.89
N LYS A 32 -7.63 10.97 -29.26
CA LYS A 32 -7.94 9.89 -28.31
C LYS A 32 -6.68 9.25 -27.73
N ALA A 33 -5.64 9.05 -28.53
CA ALA A 33 -4.34 8.55 -28.05
C ALA A 33 -3.76 9.47 -26.99
N LYS A 34 -3.71 10.78 -27.27
CA LYS A 34 -3.22 11.80 -26.35
C LYS A 34 -4.04 11.83 -25.05
N ALA A 35 -5.36 11.73 -25.14
CA ALA A 35 -6.23 11.68 -23.97
C ALA A 35 -6.02 10.38 -23.16
N HIS A 36 -5.81 9.25 -23.83
CA HIS A 36 -5.56 7.97 -23.18
C HIS A 36 -4.25 7.97 -22.40
N ILE A 37 -3.16 8.50 -22.98
CA ILE A 37 -1.87 8.66 -22.29
C ILE A 37 -2.05 9.48 -21.01
N LYS A 38 -2.69 10.65 -21.09
CA LYS A 38 -2.97 11.49 -19.92
C LYS A 38 -3.76 10.77 -18.83
N LYS A 39 -4.76 9.96 -19.23
CA LYS A 39 -5.56 9.17 -18.29
C LYS A 39 -4.71 8.10 -17.61
N LEU A 40 -3.84 7.42 -18.36
CA LEU A 40 -2.93 6.41 -17.79
C LEU A 40 -1.97 7.04 -16.79
N GLU A 41 -1.34 8.17 -17.15
CA GLU A 41 -0.45 8.94 -16.24
C GLU A 41 -1.19 9.37 -14.96
N GLU A 42 -2.47 9.73 -15.07
CA GLU A 42 -3.28 10.08 -13.90
C GLU A 42 -3.62 8.88 -13.02
N VAL A 43 -3.99 7.76 -13.62
CA VAL A 43 -4.26 6.51 -12.89
C VAL A 43 -3.01 6.03 -12.18
N GLU A 44 -1.86 6.04 -12.87
CA GLU A 44 -0.56 5.68 -12.30
C GLU A 44 -0.23 6.55 -11.08
N ARG A 45 -0.35 7.88 -11.20
CA ARG A 45 -0.11 8.81 -10.08
C ARG A 45 -1.02 8.51 -8.90
N ARG A 46 -2.32 8.28 -9.13
CA ARG A 46 -3.28 7.96 -8.06
C ARG A 46 -2.93 6.62 -7.39
N SER A 47 -2.60 5.61 -8.18
CA SER A 47 -2.18 4.30 -7.68
C SER A 47 -0.92 4.40 -6.83
N GLN A 48 0.05 5.21 -7.26
CA GLN A 48 1.29 5.45 -6.50
C GLN A 48 0.99 6.08 -5.13
N HIS A 49 0.12 7.09 -5.08
CA HIS A 49 -0.29 7.70 -3.81
C HIS A 49 -1.02 6.71 -2.90
N GLN A 50 -1.88 5.85 -3.47
CA GLN A 50 -2.56 4.81 -2.71
C GLN A 50 -1.57 3.81 -2.11
N LEU A 51 -0.60 3.35 -2.90
CA LEU A 51 0.45 2.45 -2.44
C LEU A 51 1.23 3.07 -1.27
N GLU A 52 1.67 4.31 -1.40
CA GLU A 52 2.40 5.00 -0.32
C GLU A 52 1.57 5.12 0.96
N ASN A 53 0.27 5.40 0.85
CA ASN A 53 -0.62 5.47 1.99
C ASN A 53 -0.75 4.12 2.70
N LEU A 54 -0.97 3.06 1.92
CA LEU A 54 -1.06 1.69 2.45
C LEU A 54 0.26 1.24 3.10
N GLU A 55 1.41 1.62 2.54
CA GLU A 55 2.70 1.34 3.17
C GLU A 55 2.90 2.08 4.49
N ARG A 56 2.47 3.36 4.57
CA ARG A 56 2.50 4.12 5.84
C ARG A 56 1.62 3.45 6.88
N GLU A 57 0.42 3.02 6.49
CA GLU A 57 -0.50 2.31 7.37
C GLU A 57 0.07 0.97 7.81
N GLN A 58 0.64 0.18 6.90
CA GLN A 58 1.30 -1.08 7.23
C GLN A 58 2.44 -0.86 8.24
N ARG A 59 3.29 0.16 8.03
CA ARG A 59 4.37 0.52 8.98
C ARG A 59 3.83 0.96 10.33
N PHE A 60 2.71 1.68 10.37
CA PHE A 60 2.07 2.06 11.61
C PHE A 60 1.52 0.84 12.37
N LEU A 61 0.78 -0.02 11.67
CA LEU A 61 0.18 -1.22 12.26
C LEU A 61 1.23 -2.22 12.77
N LYS A 62 2.34 -2.41 12.03
CA LYS A 62 3.47 -3.23 12.48
C LYS A 62 4.06 -2.73 13.80
N ARG A 63 4.35 -1.43 13.90
CA ARG A 63 4.84 -0.82 15.15
C ARG A 63 3.84 -0.96 16.30
N ARG A 64 2.54 -0.80 16.03
CA ARG A 64 1.50 -1.00 17.05
C ARG A 64 1.43 -2.44 17.53
N LEU A 65 1.58 -3.42 16.63
CA LEU A 65 1.66 -4.83 16.98
C LEU A 65 2.89 -5.13 17.82
N GLU A 66 4.07 -4.64 17.43
CA GLU A 66 5.32 -4.80 18.18
C GLU A 66 5.19 -4.21 19.60
N GLN A 67 4.56 -3.06 19.76
CA GLN A 67 4.29 -2.46 21.07
C GLN A 67 3.39 -3.34 21.94
N LEU A 68 2.30 -3.88 21.38
CA LEU A 68 1.38 -4.75 22.13
C LEU A 68 2.04 -6.09 22.49
N GLN A 69 2.83 -6.67 21.59
CA GLN A 69 3.58 -7.90 21.85
C GLN A 69 4.68 -7.68 22.90
N GLY A 70 5.44 -6.59 22.80
CA GLY A 70 6.48 -6.24 23.78
C GLY A 70 5.91 -5.95 25.16
N LEU A 71 4.73 -5.33 25.26
CA LEU A 71 4.02 -5.18 26.55
C LEU A 71 3.64 -6.54 27.14
N GLN A 72 3.14 -7.47 26.33
CA GLN A 72 2.78 -8.81 26.79
C GLN A 72 4.00 -9.64 27.21
N GLU A 73 5.16 -9.39 26.63
CA GLU A 73 6.42 -10.02 27.03
C GLU A 73 6.96 -9.43 28.35
N ILE A 74 6.85 -8.11 28.53
CA ILE A 74 7.19 -7.44 29.81
C ILE A 74 6.23 -7.87 30.93
N GLU A 75 4.94 -8.02 30.66
CA GLU A 75 3.96 -8.53 31.62
C GLU A 75 4.26 -9.97 32.04
N ARG A 76 4.66 -10.84 31.09
CA ARG A 76 5.13 -12.21 31.40
C ARG A 76 6.36 -12.17 32.29
N ILE A 77 7.42 -11.46 31.90
CA ILE A 77 8.66 -11.32 32.71
C ILE A 77 8.35 -10.85 34.15
N ARG A 78 7.36 -9.97 34.35
CA ARG A 78 6.95 -9.53 35.68
C ARG A 78 6.22 -10.63 36.46
N MET A 79 5.36 -11.42 35.82
CA MET A 79 4.63 -12.51 36.45
C MET A 79 5.56 -13.65 36.91
N ASP A 80 6.65 -13.88 36.17
CA ASP A 80 7.67 -14.89 36.48
C ASP A 80 8.46 -14.57 37.76
N SER A 81 8.39 -13.33 38.25
CA SER A 81 9.22 -12.80 39.33
C SER A 81 8.46 -12.53 40.65
N ILE A 82 7.17 -12.89 40.74
CA ILE A 82 6.35 -12.70 41.97
C ILE A 82 5.98 -14.02 42.66
N GLY A 83 6.77 -15.07 42.44
CA GLY A 83 6.57 -16.41 43.01
C GLY A 83 7.30 -16.70 44.32
N SER A 84 7.86 -15.70 45.01
CA SER A 84 8.50 -15.90 46.32
C SER A 84 7.65 -15.30 47.44
N THR A 85 6.57 -15.99 47.80
CA THR A 85 5.83 -15.73 49.03
C THR A 85 6.55 -16.36 50.23
N ILE A 86 6.68 -15.56 51.30
CA ILE A 86 6.71 -15.93 52.73
C ILE A 86 7.96 -16.63 53.30
N SER A 87 8.74 -15.85 54.07
CA SER A 87 9.65 -16.22 55.18
C SER A 87 10.73 -15.13 55.23
N SER A 88 10.88 -14.31 56.27
CA SER A 88 11.24 -14.72 57.62
C SER A 88 10.78 -13.69 58.65
N ASP A 89 10.56 -14.25 59.83
CA ASP A 89 10.08 -13.77 61.10
C ASP A 89 10.67 -12.44 61.62
N ARG A 90 9.90 -11.81 62.50
CA ARG A 90 10.25 -10.66 63.31
C ARG A 90 11.45 -11.01 64.20
N SER A 91 12.59 -10.35 64.00
CA SER A 91 13.60 -10.23 65.07
C SER A 91 13.48 -8.85 65.69
N ASP A 92 12.66 -8.78 66.73
CA ASP A 92 12.70 -7.73 67.74
C ASP A 92 13.78 -8.12 68.76
N SER A 93 14.78 -7.26 68.95
CA SER A 93 15.83 -7.46 69.95
C SER A 93 16.24 -6.11 70.54
N GLU A 94 15.33 -5.53 71.32
CA GLU A 94 15.67 -4.58 72.39
C GLU A 94 15.63 -5.30 73.75
N ARG A 95 16.81 -5.70 74.26
CA ARG A 95 17.28 -5.56 75.66
C ARG A 95 18.52 -6.39 75.96
#